data_AF-A0A712V5T2-F1
#
_entry.id   AF-A0A712V5T2-F1
#
_cell.length_a   1.000
_cell.length_b   1.000
_cell.length_c   1.000
_cell.angle_alpha   90.00
_cell.angle_beta   90.00
_cell.angle_gamma   90.00
#
_symmetry.space_group_name_H-M   'P 1'
#
loop_
_entity.id
_entity.type
_entity.pdbx_description
1 polymer ?
#
loop_
_entity_poly.entity_id
_entity_poly.type
_entity_poly.pdbx_seq_one_letter_code
_entity_poly.pdbx_strand_id
1 'polypeptide(L)' 'MGDSKKALAELEQKEFPQVGQVTCSIGFAAVDPAQPPANILDNADQALYYAKGNGR' A
#
# COMPACT_ATOMS: atom_id res chain seq x y z
N MET A 1 -2.11 3.20 -10.99
CA MET A 1 -3.15 3.46 -9.97
C MET A 1 -4.31 2.47 -10.00
N GLY A 2 -4.66 1.86 -11.16
CA GLY A 2 -5.84 0.98 -11.29
C GLY A 2 -5.70 -0.41 -10.64
N ASP A 3 -4.56 -1.08 -10.82
CA ASP A 3 -4.42 -2.49 -10.41
C ASP A 3 -4.30 -2.68 -8.90
N SER A 4 -3.58 -1.81 -8.20
CA SER A 4 -3.39 -1.89 -6.76
C SER A 4 -4.65 -1.55 -5.97
N LYS A 5 -5.52 -0.66 -6.48
CA LYS A 5 -6.86 -0.43 -5.88
C LYS A 5 -7.77 -1.65 -6.00
N LYS A 6 -7.65 -2.39 -7.10
CA LYS A 6 -8.47 -3.59 -7.34
C LYS A 6 -8.13 -4.70 -6.35
N ALA A 7 -6.85 -4.96 -6.12
CA ALA A 7 -6.40 -5.96 -5.14
C ALA A 7 -6.84 -5.62 -3.70
N LEU A 8 -6.84 -4.34 -3.33
CA LEU A 8 -7.36 -3.90 -2.03
C LEU A 8 -8.86 -4.14 -1.90
N ALA A 9 -9.65 -3.79 -2.92
CA ALA A 9 -11.09 -4.03 -2.92
C ALA A 9 -11.43 -5.52 -2.82
N GLU A 10 -10.67 -6.39 -3.50
CA GLU A 10 -10.82 -7.84 -3.40
C GLU A 10 -10.46 -8.37 -1.99
N LEU A 11 -9.42 -7.81 -1.37
CA LEU A 11 -9.01 -8.13 0.00
C LEU A 11 -10.08 -7.75 1.03
N GLU A 12 -10.65 -6.54 0.92
CA GLU A 12 -11.67 -6.03 1.85
C GLU A 12 -12.98 -6.83 1.80
N GLN A 13 -13.32 -7.39 0.64
CA GLN A 13 -14.52 -8.20 0.46
C GLN A 13 -14.34 -9.67 0.86
N LYS A 14 -13.10 -10.10 1.12
CA LYS A 14 -12.81 -11.49 1.47
C LYS A 14 -12.94 -11.72 2.97
N GLU A 15 -13.82 -12.64 3.35
CA GLU A 15 -13.86 -13.18 4.70
C GLU A 15 -12.82 -14.28 4.87
N PHE A 16 -12.00 -14.15 5.93
CA PHE A 16 -11.03 -15.15 6.31
C PHE A 16 -11.57 -15.92 7.52
N PRO A 17 -11.86 -17.24 7.40
CA PRO A 17 -12.63 -18.00 8.41
C PRO A 17 -12.13 -17.96 9.86
N GLN A 18 -10.84 -17.66 10.07
CA GLN A 18 -10.21 -17.64 11.40
C GLN A 18 -9.89 -16.22 11.91
N VAL A 19 -9.80 -15.23 11.03
CA VAL A 19 -9.34 -13.86 11.36
C VAL A 19 -10.34 -12.77 10.98
N GLY A 20 -11.44 -13.12 10.32
CA GLY A 20 -12.50 -12.18 9.93
C GLY A 20 -12.07 -11.29 8.76
N GLN A 21 -12.24 -9.98 8.92
CA GLN A 21 -11.94 -9.00 7.89
C GLN A 21 -10.49 -8.52 7.96
N VAL A 22 -9.84 -8.45 6.80
CA VAL A 22 -8.45 -8.03 6.68
C VAL A 22 -8.36 -6.79 5.79
N THR A 23 -7.59 -5.80 6.23
CA THR A 23 -7.28 -4.59 5.47
C THR A 23 -5.76 -4.43 5.33
N CYS A 24 -5.32 -3.71 4.30
CA CYS A 24 -3.90 -3.48 4.02
C CYS A 24 -3.64 -2.00 3.70
N SER A 25 -2.57 -1.46 4.27
CA SER A 25 -2.03 -0.14 3.93
C SER A 25 -1.04 -0.26 2.77
N ILE A 26 -1.03 0.70 1.84
CA ILE A 26 -0.10 0.71 0.70
C ILE A 26 0.47 2.12 0.51
N GLY A 27 1.78 2.22 0.31
CA GLY A 27 2.47 3.45 -0.08
C GLY A 27 2.84 3.44 -1.56
N PHE A 28 2.80 4.62 -2.20
CA PHE A 28 3.19 4.81 -3.60
C PHE A 28 4.22 5.93 -3.73
N ALA A 29 5.17 5.75 -4.64
CA ALA A 29 6.09 6.79 -5.07
C ALA A 29 6.12 6.86 -6.60
N ALA A 30 6.32 8.07 -7.12
CA ALA A 30 6.59 8.25 -8.54
C ALA A 30 8.01 7.75 -8.84
N VAL A 31 8.15 7.01 -9.96
CA VAL A 31 9.46 6.61 -10.45
C VAL A 31 10.08 7.79 -11.18
N ASP A 32 11.25 8.22 -10.71
CA ASP A 32 12.08 9.21 -11.36
C ASP A 32 13.40 8.55 -11.79
N PRO A 33 13.70 8.44 -13.10
CA PRO A 33 14.95 7.87 -13.59
C PRO A 33 16.21 8.60 -13.08
N ALA A 34 16.09 9.85 -12.64
CA ALA A 34 17.19 10.61 -12.07
C ALA A 34 17.46 10.27 -10.60
N GLN A 35 16.57 9.52 -9.93
CA GLN A 35 16.74 9.13 -8.53
C GLN A 35 17.26 7.70 -8.38
N PRO A 36 18.12 7.43 -7.38
CA PRO A 36 18.47 6.07 -7.01
C PRO A 36 17.22 5.25 -6.66
N PRO A 37 17.13 3.97 -7.08
CA PRO A 37 16.00 3.11 -6.75
C PRO A 37 15.72 3.00 -5.25
N ALA A 38 16.76 3.05 -4.41
CA ALA A 38 16.62 3.05 -2.95
C ALA A 38 15.80 4.25 -2.45
N ASN A 39 16.04 5.45 -2.99
CA ASN A 39 15.32 6.65 -2.58
C ASN A 39 13.84 6.58 -2.99
N ILE A 40 13.54 6.01 -4.15
CA ILE A 40 12.16 5.80 -4.61
C ILE A 40 11.44 4.81 -3.68
N LEU A 41 12.14 3.75 -3.24
CA LEU A 41 11.61 2.80 -2.28
C LEU A 41 11.38 3.45 -0.90
N ASP A 42 12.33 4.24 -0.42
CA ASP A 42 12.20 4.98 0.86
C ASP A 42 10.98 5.91 0.83
N ASN A 43 10.73 6.60 -0.30
CA ASN A 43 9.55 7.45 -0.45
C ASN A 43 8.24 6.63 -0.40
N ALA A 44 8.23 5.44 -1.02
CA ALA A 44 7.07 4.55 -0.97
C ALA A 44 6.85 4.01 0.46
N ASP A 45 7.92 3.69 1.18
CA ASP A 45 7.85 3.23 2.58
C ASP A 45 7.36 4.34 3.51
N GLN A 46 7.82 5.58 3.33
CA GLN A 46 7.30 6.74 4.08
C GLN A 46 5.80 6.96 3.84
N ALA A 47 5.34 6.84 2.59
CA ALA A 47 3.92 6.93 2.28
C ALA A 47 3.11 5.82 2.95
N LEU A 48 3.65 4.59 2.98
CA LEU A 48 3.05 3.46 3.69
C LEU A 48 2.99 3.70 5.20
N TYR A 49 4.07 4.22 5.78
CA TYR A 49 4.16 4.51 7.20
C TYR A 49 3.15 5.58 7.61
N TYR A 50 3.00 6.63 6.80
CA TYR A 50 1.97 7.65 6.99
C TYR A 50 0.56 7.05 6.98
N ALA A 51 0.24 6.17 6.02
CA ALA A 51 -1.06 5.51 5.94
C ALA A 51 -1.38 4.71 7.21
N LYS A 52 -0.43 3.90 7.70
CA LYS A 52 -0.56 3.16 8.96
C LYS A 52 -0.88 4.06 10.16
N GLY A 53 -0.33 5.29 10.19
CA GLY A 53 -0.57 6.27 11.25
C GLY A 53 -1.90 7.05 11.14
N ASN A 54 -2.56 7.02 9.99
CA ASN A 54 -3.73 7.86 9.68
C ASN A 54 -5.01 7.06 9.41
N GLY A 55 -5.21 5.95 10.11
CA GLY A 55 -6.42 5.13 9.98
C GLY A 55 -6.26 3.87 9.12
N ARG A 56 -5.01 3.50 8.83
CA ARG A 56 -4.57 2.41 7.94
C ARG A 56 -4.54 2.82 6.48
#